data_AF-A0A6B2SYJ5-F1
#
_entry.id   AF-A0A6B2SYJ5-F1
#
_cell.length_a   1.000
_cell.length_b   1.000
_cell.length_c   1.000
_cell.angle_alpha   90.00
_cell.angle_beta   90.00
_cell.angle_gamma   90.00
#
_symmetry.space_group_name_H-M   'P 1'
#
loop_
_entity.id
_entity.type
_entity.pdbx_description
1 polymer ?
#
loop_
_entity_poly.entity_id
_entity_poly.type
_entity_poly.pdbx_seq_one_letter_code
_entity_poly.pdbx_strand_id
1 'polypeptide(L)'
;RLRVDDGLDVLPRGAVRAVVDEVHGEDDVTALAERLAAQLDPRTGDVVRAALLRTGDSAADRLVIVVHHLAMDGVSWRILLPDLHTACTGAALEPGGTSWRRHATLLAEQGASGARRSELDHW
;
A
#
# COMPACT_ATOMS: atom_id res chain seq x y z
N ARG A 1 -11.72 0.66 -2.48
CA ARG A 1 -11.69 0.39 -3.94
C ARG A 1 -11.98 1.72 -4.62
N LEU A 2 -11.12 2.17 -5.53
CA LEU A 2 -11.44 3.30 -6.40
C LEU A 2 -12.30 2.73 -7.52
N ARG A 3 -13.59 3.07 -7.54
CA ARG A 3 -14.41 2.91 -8.74
C ARG A 3 -14.50 4.30 -9.34
N VAL A 4 -13.94 4.47 -10.52
CA VAL A 4 -13.82 5.78 -11.19
C VAL A 4 -15.19 6.45 -11.40
N ASP A 5 -16.27 5.66 -11.44
CA ASP A 5 -17.61 6.12 -11.79
C ASP A 5 -18.57 6.36 -10.59
N ASP A 6 -18.22 5.91 -9.36
CA ASP A 6 -19.16 5.88 -8.21
C ASP A 6 -18.74 6.75 -7.00
N GLY A 7 -17.73 7.60 -7.13
CA GLY A 7 -17.24 8.45 -6.03
C GLY A 7 -16.15 7.82 -5.15
N LEU A 8 -15.67 8.58 -4.15
CA LEU A 8 -14.47 8.27 -3.36
C LEU A 8 -14.79 7.66 -1.98
N ASP A 9 -15.35 6.47 -1.95
CA ASP A 9 -15.71 5.82 -0.68
C ASP A 9 -14.49 5.36 0.15
N VAL A 10 -14.49 5.69 1.45
CA VAL A 10 -13.64 5.01 2.43
C VAL A 10 -14.32 3.72 2.80
N LEU A 11 -13.71 2.60 2.43
CA LEU A 11 -14.15 1.33 3.00
C LEU A 11 -13.72 1.25 4.47
N PRO A 12 -14.53 0.63 5.35
CA PRO A 12 -14.16 0.48 6.75
C PRO A 12 -12.86 -0.32 6.93
N ARG A 13 -12.22 -0.18 8.09
CA ARG A 13 -11.04 -0.98 8.44
C ARG A 13 -11.32 -2.47 8.23
N GLY A 14 -10.40 -3.17 7.57
CA GLY A 14 -10.55 -4.60 7.24
C GLY A 14 -11.27 -4.88 5.92
N ALA A 15 -11.79 -3.87 5.22
CA ALA A 15 -12.45 -4.06 3.93
C ALA A 15 -11.48 -4.21 2.74
N VAL A 16 -10.21 -3.81 2.91
CA VAL A 16 -9.16 -4.15 1.95
C VAL A 16 -8.73 -5.59 2.23
N ARG A 17 -9.08 -6.50 1.33
CA ARG A 17 -8.45 -7.81 1.30
C ARG A 17 -7.09 -7.65 0.65
N ALA A 18 -6.04 -7.55 1.45
CA ALA A 18 -4.73 -7.96 0.95
C ALA A 18 -4.89 -9.44 0.61
N VAL A 19 -4.77 -9.78 -0.67
CA VAL A 19 -4.70 -11.19 -1.07
C VAL A 19 -3.36 -11.69 -0.52
N VAL A 20 -3.43 -12.65 0.39
CA VAL A 20 -2.28 -13.32 0.99
C VAL A 20 -2.35 -14.77 0.53
N ASP A 21 -1.48 -15.15 -0.38
CA ASP A 21 -1.34 -16.53 -0.82
C ASP A 21 -0.18 -17.21 -0.09
N GLU A 22 -0.34 -18.47 0.28
CA GLU A 22 0.77 -19.29 0.77
C GLU A 22 1.36 -20.06 -0.40
N VAL A 23 2.67 -19.95 -0.59
CA VAL A 23 3.40 -20.57 -1.70
C VAL A 23 4.43 -21.53 -1.13
N HIS A 24 4.42 -22.77 -1.59
CA HIS A 24 5.31 -23.83 -1.12
C HIS A 24 6.26 -24.29 -2.22
N GLY A 25 7.50 -24.62 -1.84
CA GLY A 25 8.47 -25.29 -2.73
C GLY A 25 9.00 -24.40 -3.86
N GLU A 26 8.79 -23.10 -3.77
CA GLU A 26 9.38 -22.11 -4.66
C GLU A 26 10.41 -21.30 -3.89
N ASP A 27 11.61 -21.16 -4.44
CA ASP A 27 12.70 -20.40 -3.80
C ASP A 27 12.98 -19.06 -4.52
N ASP A 28 12.28 -18.80 -5.63
CA ASP A 28 12.47 -17.59 -6.43
C ASP A 28 11.51 -16.46 -6.01
N VAL A 29 12.00 -15.66 -5.07
CA VAL A 29 11.31 -14.44 -4.61
C VAL A 29 11.05 -13.44 -5.74
N THR A 30 11.94 -13.38 -6.74
CA THR A 30 11.81 -12.41 -7.85
C THR A 30 10.67 -12.82 -8.76
N ALA A 31 10.63 -14.09 -9.17
CA ALA A 31 9.53 -14.62 -9.99
C ALA A 31 8.18 -14.49 -9.27
N LEU A 32 8.13 -14.77 -7.96
CA LEU A 32 6.93 -14.56 -7.16
C LEU A 32 6.51 -13.08 -7.15
N ALA A 33 7.43 -12.15 -6.92
CA ALA A 33 7.14 -10.72 -6.91
C ALA A 33 6.61 -10.23 -8.27
N GLU A 34 7.19 -10.69 -9.39
CA GLU A 34 6.72 -10.36 -10.74
C GLU A 34 5.30 -10.86 -10.99
N ARG A 35 4.98 -12.10 -10.58
CA ARG A 35 3.62 -12.65 -10.70
C ARG A 35 2.61 -11.86 -9.86
N LEU A 36 2.98 -11.46 -8.65
CA LEU A 36 2.11 -10.62 -7.80
C LEU A 36 1.93 -9.23 -8.40
N ALA A 37 2.99 -8.64 -8.95
CA ALA A 37 2.94 -7.34 -9.63
C ALA A 37 1.99 -7.34 -10.82
N ALA A 38 2.00 -8.41 -11.62
CA ALA A 38 1.11 -8.58 -12.77
C ALA A 38 -0.39 -8.62 -12.42
N GLN A 39 -0.73 -8.85 -11.14
CA GLN A 39 -2.10 -8.89 -10.64
C GLN A 39 -2.59 -7.56 -10.07
N LEU A 40 -1.73 -6.55 -10.04
CA LEU A 40 -2.11 -5.21 -9.60
C LEU A 40 -2.94 -4.52 -10.68
N ASP A 41 -4.04 -3.91 -10.26
CA ASP A 41 -4.86 -3.07 -11.12
C ASP A 41 -5.35 -1.84 -10.33
N PRO A 42 -4.72 -0.67 -10.53
CA PRO A 42 -5.14 0.57 -9.90
C PRO A 42 -6.57 1.00 -10.27
N ARG A 43 -7.09 0.58 -11.43
CA ARG A 43 -8.43 0.96 -11.91
C ARG A 43 -9.53 0.24 -11.13
N THR A 44 -9.25 -0.95 -10.60
CA THR A 44 -10.16 -1.70 -9.72
C THR A 44 -9.85 -1.47 -8.23
N GLY A 45 -8.75 -0.78 -7.93
CA GLY A 45 -8.25 -0.54 -6.58
C GLY A 45 -7.44 -1.69 -6.00
N ASP A 46 -6.99 -2.62 -6.84
CA ASP A 46 -6.09 -3.72 -6.52
C ASP A 46 -4.64 -3.24 -6.51
N VAL A 47 -4.27 -2.48 -5.47
CA VAL A 47 -2.97 -1.79 -5.40
C VAL A 47 -1.95 -2.47 -4.49
N VAL A 48 -2.31 -3.57 -3.83
CA VAL A 48 -1.43 -4.37 -2.97
C VAL A 48 -1.71 -5.87 -3.13
N ARG A 49 -0.63 -6.65 -3.12
CA ARG A 49 -0.61 -8.12 -3.06
C ARG A 49 0.45 -8.56 -2.07
N ALA A 50 0.22 -9.68 -1.39
CA ALA A 50 1.20 -10.30 -0.52
C ALA A 50 1.19 -11.82 -0.69
N ALA A 51 2.33 -12.47 -0.42
CA ALA A 51 2.40 -13.91 -0.35
C ALA A 51 3.40 -14.34 0.73
N LEU A 52 3.08 -15.42 1.43
CA LEU A 52 4.00 -16.09 2.35
C LEU A 52 4.68 -17.25 1.62
N LEU A 53 5.97 -17.08 1.35
CA LEU A 53 6.83 -18.12 0.78
C LEU A 53 7.32 -19.03 1.90
N ARG A 54 6.91 -20.29 1.84
CA ARG A 54 7.27 -21.32 2.81
C ARG A 54 8.54 -22.04 2.37
N THR A 55 9.60 -21.86 3.14
CA THR A 55 10.95 -22.34 2.80
C THR A 55 11.32 -23.68 3.46
N GLY A 56 10.35 -24.30 4.18
CA GLY A 56 10.56 -25.54 4.92
C GLY A 56 11.49 -25.37 6.13
N ASP A 57 11.90 -26.50 6.73
CA ASP A 57 12.62 -26.51 8.01
C ASP A 57 14.06 -25.94 7.96
N SER A 58 14.60 -25.73 6.75
CA SER A 58 15.98 -25.29 6.54
C SER A 58 16.17 -23.78 6.51
N ALA A 59 15.10 -22.98 6.44
CA ALA A 59 15.18 -21.52 6.39
C ALA A 59 13.93 -20.84 6.95
N ALA A 60 14.06 -19.56 7.29
CA ALA A 60 12.91 -18.74 7.68
C ALA A 60 12.03 -18.42 6.46
N ASP A 61 10.72 -18.54 6.65
CA ASP A 61 9.73 -18.13 5.66
C ASP A 61 9.88 -16.66 5.27
N ARG A 62 9.44 -16.33 4.06
CA ARG A 62 9.56 -14.97 3.51
C ARG A 62 8.21 -14.40 3.17
N LEU A 63 7.90 -13.23 3.71
CA LEU A 63 6.74 -12.45 3.28
C LEU A 63 7.14 -11.56 2.11
N VAL A 64 6.53 -11.78 0.95
CA VAL A 64 6.69 -10.95 -0.24
C VAL A 64 5.50 -10.00 -0.33
N ILE A 65 5.73 -8.70 -0.35
CA ILE A 65 4.68 -7.67 -0.49
C ILE A 65 5.00 -6.85 -1.73
N VAL A 66 4.02 -6.73 -2.63
CA VAL A 66 4.11 -5.88 -3.82
C VAL A 66 3.02 -4.84 -3.74
N VAL A 67 3.41 -3.57 -3.89
CA VAL A 67 2.49 -2.42 -3.83
C VAL A 67 2.69 -1.55 -5.05
N HIS A 68 1.59 -1.10 -5.66
CA HIS A 68 1.64 -0.17 -6.77
C HIS A 68 2.15 1.20 -6.31
N HIS A 69 3.03 1.86 -7.08
CA HIS A 69 3.64 3.15 -6.70
C HIS A 69 2.64 4.29 -6.46
N LEU A 70 1.44 4.21 -7.04
CA LEU A 70 0.36 5.15 -6.74
C LEU A 70 -0.11 5.13 -5.26
N ALA A 71 0.16 4.03 -4.54
CA ALA A 71 -0.21 3.86 -3.14
C ALA A 71 1.00 3.84 -2.19
N MET A 72 2.24 3.84 -2.70
CA MET A 72 3.45 3.66 -1.91
C MET A 72 4.66 4.37 -2.52
N ASP A 73 5.43 5.04 -1.66
CA ASP A 73 6.71 5.65 -2.00
C ASP A 73 7.83 5.20 -1.04
N GLY A 74 9.05 5.68 -1.28
CA GLY A 74 10.22 5.36 -0.47
C GLY A 74 10.08 5.76 1.01
N VAL A 75 9.33 6.83 1.31
CA VAL A 75 9.13 7.32 2.68
C VAL A 75 8.10 6.46 3.42
N SER A 76 7.06 6.03 2.71
CA SER A 76 5.95 5.23 3.22
C SER A 76 6.41 3.86 3.75
N TRP A 77 7.46 3.27 3.18
CA TRP A 77 8.07 2.04 3.69
C TRP A 77 8.59 2.16 5.12
N ARG A 78 9.03 3.35 5.52
CA ARG A 78 9.51 3.63 6.89
C ARG A 78 8.37 3.60 7.92
N ILE A 79 7.11 3.62 7.48
CA ILE A 79 5.92 3.51 8.31
C ILE A 79 5.40 2.07 8.25
N LEU A 80 5.25 1.51 7.04
CA LEU A 80 4.66 0.19 6.86
C LEU A 80 5.47 -0.93 7.54
N LEU A 81 6.80 -0.92 7.43
CA LEU A 81 7.62 -2.02 7.96
C LEU A 81 7.61 -2.08 9.50
N PRO A 82 7.78 -0.97 10.24
CA PRO A 82 7.61 -0.97 11.70
C PRO A 82 6.20 -1.36 12.17
N ASP A 83 5.16 -0.90 11.48
CA ASP A 83 3.78 -1.25 11.81
C ASP A 83 3.53 -2.74 11.58
N LEU A 84 4.04 -3.30 10.48
CA LEU A 84 3.92 -4.72 10.20
C LEU A 84 4.63 -5.55 11.28
N HIS A 85 5.82 -5.16 11.71
CA HIS A 85 6.52 -5.82 12.80
C HIS A 85 5.73 -5.76 14.12
N THR A 86 5.18 -4.58 14.46
CA THR A 86 4.33 -4.37 15.63
C THR A 86 3.09 -5.28 15.58
N ALA A 87 2.41 -5.35 14.44
CA ALA A 87 1.26 -6.23 14.24
C ALA A 87 1.64 -7.72 14.37
N CYS A 88 2.77 -8.14 13.81
CA CYS A 88 3.24 -9.53 13.88
C CYS A 88 3.63 -9.96 15.30
N THR A 89 3.98 -9.02 16.19
CA THR A 89 4.23 -9.31 17.62
C THR A 89 2.96 -9.27 18.46
N GLY A 90 1.79 -9.02 17.85
CA GLY A 90 0.49 -8.98 18.52
C GLY A 90 0.19 -7.66 19.24
N ALA A 91 1.03 -6.64 19.06
CA ALA A 91 0.80 -5.32 19.64
C ALA A 91 -0.21 -4.50 18.82
N ALA A 92 -0.87 -3.55 19.48
CA ALA A 92 -1.78 -2.62 18.81
C ALA A 92 -0.99 -1.59 17.99
N LEU A 93 -1.51 -1.25 16.81
CA LEU A 93 -0.96 -0.18 15.99
C LEU A 93 -1.47 1.17 16.50
N GLU A 94 -0.59 2.18 16.46
CA GLU A 94 -1.00 3.55 16.72
C GLU A 94 -2.06 4.00 15.70
N PRO A 95 -3.01 4.87 16.10
CA PRO A 95 -3.98 5.42 15.17
C PRO A 95 -3.29 6.15 14.01
N GLY A 96 -3.73 5.86 12.78
CA GLY A 96 -3.26 6.59 11.61
C GLY A 96 -3.56 8.10 11.72
N GLY A 97 -2.66 8.91 11.19
CA GLY A 97 -2.82 10.37 11.13
C GLY A 97 -3.81 10.82 10.05
N THR A 98 -3.47 11.90 9.36
CA THR A 98 -4.31 12.45 8.28
C THR A 98 -4.38 11.47 7.10
N SER A 99 -5.60 11.05 6.71
CA SER A 99 -5.77 10.20 5.53
C SER A 99 -5.27 10.88 4.25
N TRP A 100 -4.71 10.10 3.31
CA TRP A 100 -4.28 10.60 2.01
C TRP A 100 -5.39 11.34 1.25
N ARG A 101 -6.64 10.85 1.30
CA ARG A 101 -7.78 11.56 0.68
C ARG A 101 -7.95 12.97 1.22
N ARG A 102 -7.89 13.13 2.55
CA ARG A 102 -8.02 14.46 3.18
C ARG A 102 -6.88 15.36 2.74
N HIS A 103 -5.65 14.85 2.74
CA HIS A 103 -4.50 15.61 2.28
C HIS A 103 -4.65 16.03 0.80
N ALA A 104 -5.01 15.11 -0.09
CA ALA A 104 -5.20 15.37 -1.51
C ALA A 104 -6.33 16.39 -1.78
N THR A 105 -7.44 16.31 -1.03
CA THR A 105 -8.55 17.27 -1.15
C THR A 105 -8.10 18.68 -0.75
N LEU A 106 -7.39 18.81 0.38
CA LEU A 106 -6.84 20.09 0.83
C LEU A 106 -5.83 20.65 -0.18
N LEU A 107 -4.99 19.80 -0.77
CA LEU A 107 -4.02 20.22 -1.78
C LEU A 107 -4.72 20.75 -3.05
N ALA A 108 -5.78 20.07 -3.49
CA ALA A 108 -6.59 20.51 -4.63
C ALA A 108 -7.28 21.86 -4.36
N GLU A 109 -7.83 22.05 -3.16
CA GLU A 109 -8.43 23.32 -2.72
C GLU A 109 -7.41 24.47 -2.72
N GLN A 110 -6.17 24.22 -2.28
CA GLN A 110 -5.09 25.21 -2.35
C GLN A 110 -4.75 25.60 -3.79
N GLY A 111 -4.76 24.65 -4.72
CA GLY A 111 -4.59 24.92 -6.14
C GLY A 111 -5.72 25.78 -6.71
N ALA A 112 -6.97 25.40 -6.44
CA ALA A 112 -8.16 26.10 -6.94
C ALA A 112 -8.28 27.54 -6.39
N SER A 113 -8.00 27.73 -5.09
CA SER A 113 -7.99 29.05 -4.46
C SER A 113 -6.78 29.90 -4.82
N GLY A 114 -5.74 29.29 -5.42
CA GLY A 114 -4.50 29.97 -5.73
C GLY A 114 -3.63 30.28 -4.51
N ALA A 115 -3.88 29.64 -3.37
CA ALA A 115 -3.15 29.86 -2.11
C ALA A 115 -1.63 29.67 -2.22
N ARG A 116 -1.17 28.92 -3.24
CA ARG A 116 0.24 28.62 -3.51
C ARG A 116 0.79 29.31 -4.76
N ARG A 117 0.03 30.20 -5.41
CA ARG A 117 0.45 30.83 -6.68
C ARG A 117 1.74 31.64 -6.57
N SER A 118 2.02 32.22 -5.40
CA SER A 118 3.27 32.96 -5.16
C SER A 118 4.51 32.07 -5.17
N GLU A 119 4.36 30.74 -5.09
CA GLU A 119 5.46 29.79 -5.18
C GLU A 119 5.87 29.53 -6.64
N LEU A 120 5.08 29.94 -7.64
CA LEU A 120 5.39 29.69 -9.05
C LEU A 120 6.71 30.32 -9.49
N ASP A 121 7.07 31.50 -8.98
CA ASP A 121 8.33 32.15 -9.36
C ASP A 121 9.56 31.42 -8.80
N HIS A 122 9.37 30.54 -7.81
CA HIS A 122 10.45 29.72 -7.24
C HIS A 122 10.75 28.46 -8.07
N TRP A 123 9.74 27.88 -8.73
CA TRP A 123 9.80 26.61 -9.44
C TRP A 123 9.94 26.78 -10.95
#